data_AF-A0AA96FFF6-F1
#
_entry.id   AF-A0AA96FFF6-F1
#
_cell.length_a   1.000
_cell.length_b   1.000
_cell.length_c   1.000
_cell.angle_alpha   90.00
_cell.angle_beta   90.00
_cell.angle_gamma   90.00
#
_symmetry.space_group_name_H-M   'P 1'
#
loop_
_entity.id
_entity.type
_entity.pdbx_description
1 polymer ?
#
loop_
_entity_poly.entity_id
_entity_poly.type
_entity_poly.pdbx_seq_one_letter_code
_entity_poly.pdbx_strand_id
1 'polypeptide(L)'
;MSTPADHGHELIARPEQTPDALRAALAVVAPGRLDEMQASKDDAFAKAVEWQSPSPVRSWVLTWAREIEIARRPDLSSRFAHAQSRVEHEDPAAAQEALRELSAVLDEAMKAVRG
;
A
#
# COMPACT_ATOMS: atom_id res chain seq x y z
N MET A 1 15.22 -24.75 -2.96
CA MET A 1 15.96 -23.51 -3.27
C MET A 1 15.25 -22.81 -4.39
N SER A 2 14.45 -21.79 -4.10
CA SER A 2 13.72 -21.02 -5.11
C SER A 2 14.59 -19.85 -5.56
N THR A 3 14.84 -19.76 -6.85
CA THR A 3 15.60 -18.69 -7.50
C THR A 3 14.93 -17.33 -7.24
N PRO A 4 15.67 -16.24 -6.98
CA PRO A 4 15.08 -14.90 -7.01
C PRO A 4 14.62 -14.66 -8.44
N ALA A 5 13.33 -14.44 -8.65
CA ALA A 5 12.85 -13.99 -9.94
C ALA A 5 13.36 -12.57 -10.17
N ASP A 6 13.84 -12.29 -11.38
CA ASP A 6 14.22 -10.95 -11.81
C ASP A 6 12.94 -10.10 -11.92
N HIS A 7 12.66 -9.34 -10.87
CA HIS A 7 11.49 -8.46 -10.78
C HIS A 7 11.77 -7.08 -11.40
N GLY A 8 12.85 -6.92 -12.19
CA GLY A 8 13.28 -5.63 -12.70
C GLY A 8 13.72 -4.70 -11.56
N HIS A 9 13.34 -3.42 -11.63
CA HIS A 9 13.64 -2.41 -10.59
C HIS A 9 12.81 -2.58 -9.29
N GLU A 10 11.99 -3.62 -9.19
CA GLU A 10 11.11 -3.86 -8.05
C GLU A 10 11.79 -4.73 -6.98
N LEU A 11 11.46 -4.49 -5.70
CA LEU A 11 12.13 -5.12 -4.56
C LEU A 11 11.75 -6.60 -4.34
N ILE A 12 10.49 -6.96 -4.62
CA ILE A 12 9.92 -8.31 -4.44
C ILE A 12 8.85 -8.54 -5.51
N ALA A 13 8.48 -9.78 -5.83
CA ALA A 13 7.28 -10.05 -6.64
C ALA A 13 6.03 -9.37 -6.07
N ARG A 14 5.04 -9.07 -6.92
CA ARG A 14 3.70 -8.72 -6.43
C ARG A 14 3.14 -9.89 -5.63
N PRO A 15 2.74 -9.68 -4.35
CA PRO A 15 2.18 -10.74 -3.55
C PRO A 15 0.76 -11.09 -3.99
N GLU A 16 0.33 -12.30 -3.67
CA GLU A 16 -1.09 -12.66 -3.71
C GLU A 16 -1.88 -11.79 -2.72
N GLN A 17 -3.16 -11.54 -3.01
CA GLN A 17 -4.05 -10.75 -2.16
C GLN A 17 -4.66 -11.58 -1.02
N THR A 18 -3.80 -12.31 -0.31
CA THR A 18 -4.16 -13.06 0.91
C THR A 18 -3.49 -12.40 2.12
N PRO A 19 -4.11 -12.44 3.32
CA PRO A 19 -3.54 -11.80 4.51
C PRO A 19 -2.09 -12.23 4.81
N ASP A 20 -1.78 -13.52 4.65
CA ASP A 20 -0.45 -14.05 4.94
C ASP A 20 0.59 -13.63 3.91
N ALA A 21 0.24 -13.64 2.61
CA ALA A 21 1.14 -13.18 1.55
C ALA A 21 1.44 -11.69 1.68
N LEU A 22 0.42 -10.87 1.99
CA LEU A 22 0.59 -9.44 2.24
C LEU A 22 1.49 -9.19 3.46
N ARG A 23 1.32 -9.94 4.55
CA ARG A 23 2.17 -9.81 5.74
C ARG A 23 3.61 -10.18 5.45
N ALA A 24 3.83 -11.27 4.71
CA ALA A 24 5.17 -11.71 4.31
C ALA A 24 5.87 -10.67 3.42
N ALA A 25 5.14 -10.08 2.46
CA ALA A 25 5.66 -9.01 1.62
C ALA A 25 5.98 -7.74 2.43
N LEU A 26 5.08 -7.33 3.32
CA LEU A 26 5.28 -6.15 4.16
C LEU A 26 6.51 -6.27 5.07
N ALA A 27 6.77 -7.47 5.60
CA ALA A 27 7.96 -7.75 6.40
C ALA A 27 9.27 -7.51 5.64
N VAL A 28 9.26 -7.58 4.30
CA VAL A 28 10.42 -7.30 3.45
C VAL A 28 10.51 -5.82 3.11
N VAL A 29 9.41 -5.20 2.67
CA VAL A 29 9.46 -3.84 2.09
C VAL A 29 9.26 -2.71 3.11
N ALA A 30 8.59 -2.97 4.23
CA ALA A 30 8.33 -1.97 5.28
C ALA A 30 8.07 -2.66 6.65
N PRO A 31 9.07 -3.35 7.24
CA PRO A 31 8.90 -4.14 8.46
C PRO A 31 8.37 -3.34 9.66
N GLY A 32 8.67 -2.04 9.74
CA GLY A 32 8.17 -1.16 10.80
C GLY A 32 6.66 -0.91 10.78
N ARG A 33 5.93 -1.37 9.75
CA ARG A 33 4.47 -1.23 9.61
C ARG A 33 3.69 -2.50 9.95
N LEU A 34 4.34 -3.56 10.43
CA LEU A 34 3.67 -4.83 10.74
C LEU A 34 2.62 -4.68 11.86
N ASP A 35 2.91 -3.86 12.87
CA ASP A 35 1.97 -3.61 13.98
C ASP A 35 0.75 -2.81 13.50
N GLU A 36 0.95 -1.81 12.63
CA GLU A 36 -0.11 -1.05 11.97
C GLU A 36 -1.03 -1.99 11.16
N MET A 37 -0.43 -2.90 10.38
CA MET A 37 -1.17 -3.88 9.58
C MET A 37 -2.01 -4.82 10.45
N GLN A 38 -1.46 -5.25 11.58
CA GLN A 38 -2.16 -6.13 12.51
C GLN A 38 -3.33 -5.39 13.18
N ALA A 39 -3.10 -4.18 13.70
CA ALA A 39 -4.16 -3.38 14.32
C ALA A 39 -5.30 -3.09 13.34
N SER A 40 -4.99 -2.66 12.11
CA SER A 40 -6.02 -2.37 11.11
C SER A 40 -6.77 -3.63 10.65
N LYS A 41 -6.13 -4.81 10.73
CA LYS A 41 -6.78 -6.10 10.43
C LYS A 41 -7.82 -6.43 11.50
N ASP A 42 -7.45 -6.28 12.77
CA ASP A 42 -8.34 -6.53 13.90
C ASP A 42 -9.57 -5.61 13.85
N ASP A 43 -9.37 -4.33 13.52
CA ASP A 43 -10.46 -3.38 13.25
C ASP A 43 -11.37 -3.81 12.10
N ALA A 44 -10.80 -4.32 11.01
CA ALA A 44 -11.56 -4.79 9.86
C ALA A 44 -12.41 -6.02 10.20
N PHE A 45 -11.89 -6.95 11.01
CA PHE A 45 -12.66 -8.10 11.49
C PHE A 45 -13.78 -7.67 12.45
N ALA A 46 -13.50 -6.76 13.38
CA ALA A 46 -14.53 -6.22 14.28
C ALA A 46 -15.68 -5.59 13.49
N LYS A 47 -15.36 -4.73 12.52
CA LYS A 47 -16.36 -4.10 11.63
C LYS A 47 -17.11 -5.11 10.77
N ALA A 48 -16.45 -6.18 10.32
CA ALA A 48 -17.11 -7.20 9.51
C ALA A 48 -18.19 -7.95 10.29
N VAL A 49 -17.94 -8.22 11.58
CA VAL A 49 -18.95 -8.80 12.49
C VAL A 49 -20.06 -7.80 12.77
N GLU A 50 -19.71 -6.57 13.17
CA GLU A 50 -20.67 -5.51 13.50
C GLU A 50 -21.62 -5.22 12.32
N TRP A 51 -21.07 -5.10 11.12
CA TRP A 51 -21.84 -4.75 9.91
C TRP A 51 -22.40 -5.98 9.19
N GLN A 52 -22.10 -7.19 9.68
CA GLN A 52 -22.48 -8.46 9.04
C GLN A 52 -22.10 -8.50 7.56
N SER A 53 -20.89 -8.02 7.25
CA SER A 53 -20.45 -7.78 5.87
C SER A 53 -18.98 -8.13 5.69
N PRO A 54 -18.59 -8.80 4.59
CA PRO A 54 -17.17 -9.04 4.29
C PRO A 54 -16.45 -7.79 3.75
N SER A 55 -17.17 -6.70 3.46
CA SER A 55 -16.62 -5.50 2.84
C SER A 55 -15.45 -4.87 3.61
N PRO A 56 -15.46 -4.78 4.96
CA PRO A 56 -14.32 -4.25 5.71
C PRO A 56 -13.03 -5.05 5.51
N VAL A 57 -13.12 -6.40 5.53
CA VAL A 57 -11.97 -7.28 5.28
C VAL A 57 -11.48 -7.15 3.84
N ARG A 58 -12.38 -7.10 2.85
CA ARG A 58 -12.00 -6.89 1.45
C ARG A 58 -11.31 -5.53 1.25
N SER A 59 -11.81 -4.48 1.91
CA SER A 59 -11.21 -3.14 1.89
C SER A 59 -9.81 -3.15 2.52
N TRP A 60 -9.64 -3.86 3.64
CA TRP A 60 -8.34 -4.04 4.28
C TRP A 60 -7.33 -4.72 3.36
N VAL A 61 -7.72 -5.82 2.68
CA VAL A 61 -6.86 -6.51 1.69
C VAL A 61 -6.41 -5.55 0.59
N LEU A 62 -7.34 -4.81 -0.01
CA LEU A 62 -7.02 -3.88 -1.10
C LEU A 62 -6.14 -2.72 -0.64
N THR A 63 -6.36 -2.21 0.57
CA THR A 63 -5.55 -1.13 1.16
C THR A 63 -4.11 -1.60 1.30
N TRP A 64 -3.87 -2.74 1.95
CA TRP A 64 -2.51 -3.24 2.16
C TRP A 64 -1.84 -3.71 0.87
N ALA A 65 -2.59 -4.27 -0.08
CA ALA A 65 -2.05 -4.57 -1.40
C ALA A 65 -1.53 -3.31 -2.13
N ARG A 66 -2.25 -2.18 -2.03
CA ARG A 66 -1.82 -0.89 -2.59
C ARG A 66 -0.57 -0.35 -1.90
N GLU A 67 -0.56 -0.33 -0.57
CA GLU A 67 0.58 0.15 0.22
C GLU A 67 1.86 -0.64 -0.12
N ILE A 68 1.72 -1.97 -0.26
CA ILE A 68 2.83 -2.85 -0.65
C ILE A 68 3.24 -2.62 -2.11
N GLU A 69 2.29 -2.40 -3.03
CA GLU A 69 2.62 -2.09 -4.43
C GLU A 69 3.41 -0.77 -4.56
N ILE A 70 3.12 0.23 -3.73
CA ILE A 70 3.92 1.46 -3.64
C ILE A 70 5.31 1.15 -3.08
N ALA A 71 5.39 0.44 -1.96
CA ALA A 71 6.67 0.17 -1.28
C ALA A 71 7.61 -0.73 -2.08
N ARG A 72 7.10 -1.71 -2.82
CA ARG A 72 7.93 -2.63 -3.61
C ARG A 72 8.50 -1.99 -4.88
N ARG A 73 8.03 -0.80 -5.28
CA ARG A 73 8.44 -0.06 -6.47
C ARG A 73 9.20 1.22 -6.06
N PRO A 74 10.54 1.25 -6.10
CA PRO A 74 11.33 2.38 -5.62
C PRO A 74 11.00 3.73 -6.28
N ASP A 75 10.65 3.73 -7.57
CA ASP A 75 10.18 4.92 -8.30
C ASP A 75 8.89 5.48 -7.67
N LEU A 76 7.93 4.60 -7.41
CA LEU A 76 6.61 4.96 -6.92
C LEU A 76 6.66 5.37 -5.45
N SER A 77 7.47 4.67 -4.65
CA SER A 77 7.74 5.00 -3.25
C SER A 77 8.38 6.38 -3.11
N SER A 78 9.37 6.72 -3.96
CA SER A 78 10.03 8.03 -3.93
C SER A 78 9.07 9.16 -4.28
N ARG A 79 8.23 8.98 -5.30
CA ARG A 79 7.18 9.93 -5.70
C ARG A 79 6.15 10.12 -4.58
N PHE A 80 5.71 9.02 -3.96
CA PHE A 80 4.77 9.06 -2.84
C PHE A 80 5.33 9.86 -1.66
N ALA A 81 6.56 9.55 -1.22
CA ALA A 81 7.20 10.23 -0.09
C ALA A 81 7.42 11.72 -0.36
N HIS A 82 7.89 12.08 -1.57
CA HIS A 82 8.08 13.47 -1.97
C HIS A 82 6.77 14.26 -2.03
N ALA A 83 5.71 13.66 -2.59
CA ALA A 83 4.40 14.29 -2.62
C ALA A 83 3.83 14.44 -1.20
N GLN A 84 3.95 13.40 -0.36
CA GLN A 84 3.49 13.43 1.03
C GLN A 84 4.18 14.52 1.85
N SER A 85 5.48 14.76 1.68
CA SER A 85 6.18 15.82 2.41
C SER A 85 5.78 17.24 1.99
N ARG A 86 5.03 17.40 0.88
CA ARG A 86 4.64 18.71 0.32
C ARG A 86 3.15 19.03 0.47
N VAL A 87 2.32 18.15 1.02
CA VAL A 87 0.87 18.41 1.14
C VAL A 87 0.53 19.54 2.11
N GLU A 88 1.37 19.78 3.10
CA GLU A 88 1.22 20.87 4.09
C GLU A 88 2.06 22.10 3.74
N HIS A 89 2.51 22.20 2.48
CA HIS A 89 3.36 23.31 2.04
C HIS A 89 2.59 24.64 2.13
N GLU A 90 3.27 25.70 2.59
CA GLU A 90 2.65 27.02 2.83
C GLU A 90 2.09 27.64 1.55
N ASP A 91 2.76 27.43 0.40
CA ASP A 91 2.24 27.76 -0.91
C ASP A 91 1.08 26.81 -1.30
N PRO A 92 -0.17 27.32 -1.45
CA PRO A 92 -1.32 26.51 -1.81
C PRO A 92 -1.19 25.85 -3.19
N ALA A 93 -0.47 26.47 -4.14
CA ALA A 93 -0.26 25.88 -5.45
C ALA A 93 0.62 24.62 -5.36
N ALA A 94 1.68 24.69 -4.57
CA ALA A 94 2.56 23.56 -4.27
C ALA A 94 1.81 22.44 -3.52
N ALA A 95 1.00 22.78 -2.51
CA ALA A 95 0.18 21.81 -1.79
C ALA A 95 -0.82 21.10 -2.72
N GLN A 96 -1.48 21.85 -3.61
CA GLN A 96 -2.43 21.29 -4.58
C GLN A 96 -1.75 20.40 -5.64
N GLU A 97 -0.52 20.71 -6.03
CA GLU A 97 0.29 19.85 -6.90
C GLU A 97 0.67 18.55 -6.17
N ALA A 98 1.09 18.64 -4.92
CA ALA A 98 1.43 17.50 -4.09
C ALA A 98 0.25 16.55 -3.87
N LEU A 99 -0.94 17.09 -3.59
CA LEU A 99 -2.17 16.30 -3.48
C LEU A 99 -2.52 15.57 -4.79
N ARG A 100 -2.35 16.24 -5.94
CA ARG A 100 -2.56 15.62 -7.25
C ARG A 100 -1.58 14.47 -7.51
N GLU A 101 -0.31 14.66 -7.17
CA GLU A 101 0.70 13.60 -7.32
C GLU A 101 0.41 12.42 -6.38
N LEU A 102 0.01 12.66 -5.13
CA LEU A 102 -0.42 11.59 -4.22
C LEU A 102 -1.58 10.79 -4.79
N SER A 103 -2.63 11.46 -5.27
CA SER A 103 -3.76 10.78 -5.91
C SER A 103 -3.31 9.95 -7.12
N ALA A 104 -2.44 10.50 -7.97
CA ALA A 104 -1.92 9.79 -9.14
C ALA A 104 -1.15 8.53 -8.76
N VAL A 105 -0.27 8.60 -7.74
CA VAL A 105 0.49 7.45 -7.24
C VAL A 105 -0.44 6.38 -6.66
N LEU A 106 -1.42 6.78 -5.85
CA LEU A 106 -2.39 5.86 -5.25
C LEU A 106 -3.24 5.16 -6.32
N ASP A 107 -3.66 5.89 -7.36
CA ASP A 107 -4.41 5.35 -8.49
C ASP A 107 -3.58 4.39 -9.34
N GLU A 108 -2.32 4.74 -9.60
CA GLU A 108 -1.39 3.88 -10.33
C GLU A 108 -1.18 2.54 -9.60
N ALA A 109 -0.92 2.59 -8.29
CA ALA A 109 -0.80 1.40 -7.45
C ALA A 109 -2.11 0.58 -7.43
N MET A 110 -3.27 1.23 -7.29
CA MET A 110 -4.56 0.53 -7.28
C MET A 110 -4.90 -0.13 -8.61
N LYS A 111 -4.56 0.48 -9.74
CA LYS A 111 -4.72 -0.13 -11.07
C LYS A 111 -3.87 -1.39 -11.16
N ALA A 112 -2.60 -1.30 -10.78
CA ALA A 112 -1.68 -2.44 -10.77
C ALA A 112 -2.16 -3.59 -9.87
N VAL A 113 -2.72 -3.28 -8.70
CA VAL A 113 -3.31 -4.27 -7.77
C VAL A 113 -4.52 -4.99 -8.39
N ARG A 114 -5.34 -4.29 -9.19
CA ARG A 114 -6.60 -4.83 -9.74
C ARG A 114 -6.44 -5.60 -11.05
N GLY A 115 -5.33 -5.42 -11.77
CA GLY A 115 -5.10 -5.99 -13.10
C GLY A 115 -5.48 -5.02 -14.20
#